data_AF-A0A4Z0P3C7-F1
#
_entry.id   AF-A0A4Z0P3C7-F1
#
_cell.length_a   1.000
_cell.length_b   1.000
_cell.length_c   1.000
_cell.angle_alpha   90.00
_cell.angle_beta   90.00
_cell.angle_gamma   90.00
#
_symmetry.space_group_name_H-M   'P 1'
#
loop_
_entity.id
_entity.type
_entity.pdbx_description
1 polymer ?
#
loop_
_entity_poly.entity_id
_entity_poly.type
_entity_poly.pdbx_seq_one_letter_code
_entity_poly.pdbx_strand_id
1 'polypeptide(L)'
;MKRTLLSMAVAALMATTACSSNDSTTAATDTTAPTDPTSAPANDGMGTTNTDSAGASTNTAMSGDTSAAGGSAMADPNGPTAPHSTDAEFMKSAAASDQNEIQLSKLALEKGVTGMVKDHANQMITDHTKSTTDLKAIAQKKNVTLPADMDAEHKTIAADMRKLSGKDFETKYMQQMKTDHQKTLNTLVAHKTMTKDTEVQGFIDKVQPVVAAHLKMFSSM
;
A
#
# COMPACT_ATOMS: atom_id res chain seq x y z
N MET A 1 -6.64 -58.68 -5.91
CA MET A 1 -7.57 -57.98 -6.83
C MET A 1 -6.82 -57.69 -8.13
N LYS A 2 -7.51 -57.84 -9.26
CA LYS A 2 -6.94 -57.94 -10.62
C LYS A 2 -6.36 -56.60 -11.10
N ARG A 3 -5.30 -56.71 -11.91
CA ARG A 3 -4.56 -55.64 -12.60
C ARG A 3 -5.39 -55.02 -13.73
N THR A 4 -5.18 -53.73 -14.00
CA THR A 4 -5.42 -53.14 -15.32
C THR A 4 -4.27 -52.20 -15.68
N LEU A 5 -3.62 -52.51 -16.81
CA LEU A 5 -2.60 -51.75 -17.53
C LEU A 5 -3.22 -51.29 -18.86
N LEU A 6 -2.91 -50.07 -19.33
CA LEU A 6 -2.90 -49.55 -20.72
C LEU A 6 -3.07 -48.02 -20.67
N SER A 7 -2.55 -47.16 -21.53
CA SER A 7 -1.39 -47.08 -22.45
C SER A 7 -1.63 -45.80 -23.29
N MET A 8 -0.53 -45.21 -23.80
CA MET A 8 -0.43 -44.31 -24.97
C MET A 8 -1.04 -42.89 -24.84
N ALA A 9 -0.31 -41.77 -24.95
CA ALA A 9 0.67 -41.27 -25.94
C ALA A 9 0.04 -40.54 -27.16
N VAL A 10 0.78 -39.52 -27.66
CA VAL A 10 0.66 -38.78 -28.95
C VAL A 10 -0.27 -37.52 -28.87
N ALA A 11 -0.01 -36.32 -29.42
CA ALA A 11 0.96 -35.66 -30.31
C ALA A 11 0.96 -34.14 -29.96
N ALA A 12 2.07 -33.40 -29.95
CA ALA A 12 2.79 -32.76 -31.06
C ALA A 12 2.02 -31.66 -31.85
N LEU A 13 2.66 -30.47 -31.86
CA LEU A 13 2.75 -29.48 -32.96
C LEU A 13 1.59 -28.49 -33.18
N MET A 14 1.88 -27.19 -33.04
CA MET A 14 1.91 -26.20 -34.15
C MET A 14 2.48 -24.86 -33.66
N ALA A 15 3.46 -24.35 -34.40
CA ALA A 15 4.04 -23.02 -34.29
C ALA A 15 3.23 -22.01 -35.10
N THR A 16 3.18 -20.75 -34.68
CA THR A 16 2.94 -19.62 -35.58
C THR A 16 3.82 -18.43 -35.21
N THR A 17 4.56 -18.00 -36.23
CA THR A 17 5.41 -16.82 -36.37
C THR A 17 4.61 -15.52 -36.29
N ALA A 18 5.19 -14.47 -35.72
CA ALA A 18 4.82 -13.08 -36.03
C ALA A 18 6.06 -12.19 -35.99
N CYS A 19 6.58 -11.86 -37.17
CA CYS A 19 7.36 -10.65 -37.39
C CYS A 19 6.41 -9.62 -38.01
N SER A 20 6.36 -8.41 -37.47
CA SER A 20 6.02 -7.22 -38.26
C SER A 20 6.53 -5.96 -37.56
N SER A 21 7.37 -5.25 -38.28
CA SER A 21 7.99 -3.97 -37.96
C SER A 21 6.97 -2.85 -37.93
N ASN A 22 7.28 -1.75 -37.23
CA ASN A 22 7.05 -0.43 -37.79
C ASN A 22 8.04 0.60 -37.22
N ASP A 23 8.88 1.07 -38.12
CA ASP A 23 9.72 2.26 -38.07
C ASP A 23 8.83 3.48 -38.33
N SER A 24 9.01 4.54 -37.54
CA SER A 24 8.52 5.89 -37.85
C SER A 24 9.57 6.89 -37.40
N THR A 25 10.42 7.22 -38.36
CA THR A 25 11.22 8.43 -38.44
C THR A 25 10.32 9.68 -38.37
N THR A 26 10.71 10.72 -37.63
CA THR A 26 11.06 12.06 -38.15
C THR A 26 11.32 13.05 -37.02
N ALA A 27 12.46 13.73 -37.14
CA ALA A 27 12.87 14.90 -36.38
C ALA A 27 12.21 16.18 -36.91
N ALA A 28 12.05 17.18 -36.04
CA ALA A 28 12.08 18.60 -36.40
C ALA A 28 12.43 19.47 -35.17
N THR A 29 13.68 19.96 -35.20
CA THR A 29 14.21 21.27 -34.74
C THR A 29 13.29 22.44 -35.20
N ASP A 30 13.26 23.69 -34.72
CA ASP A 30 14.17 24.58 -33.98
C ASP A 30 13.39 25.90 -33.66
N THR A 31 13.89 26.68 -32.67
CA THR A 31 13.85 28.17 -32.47
C THR A 31 12.49 28.93 -32.47
N THR A 32 12.22 30.02 -31.73
CA THR A 32 12.95 31.19 -31.20
C THR A 32 12.08 31.89 -30.12
N ALA A 33 12.70 32.44 -29.07
CA ALA A 33 12.15 33.54 -28.23
C ALA A 33 12.64 34.91 -28.79
N PRO A 34 12.52 36.07 -28.11
CA PRO A 34 11.53 36.63 -27.15
C PRO A 34 11.07 38.06 -27.56
N THR A 35 10.07 38.66 -26.87
CA THR A 35 10.02 40.13 -26.61
C THR A 35 9.04 40.47 -25.47
N ASP A 36 9.58 41.02 -24.39
CA ASP A 36 8.94 42.01 -23.48
C ASP A 36 9.16 43.43 -24.12
N PRO A 37 8.53 44.58 -23.74
CA PRO A 37 8.29 44.98 -22.34
C PRO A 37 7.11 45.93 -22.02
N THR A 38 6.98 46.21 -20.70
CA THR A 38 6.50 47.46 -20.04
C THR A 38 4.99 47.78 -19.99
N SER A 39 4.46 47.97 -18.77
CA SER A 39 4.09 49.28 -18.18
C SER A 39 3.04 49.15 -17.07
N ALA A 40 3.38 49.56 -15.85
CA ALA A 40 2.42 49.93 -14.80
C ALA A 40 1.83 51.34 -15.07
N PRO A 41 0.72 51.75 -14.44
CA PRO A 41 0.82 52.41 -13.12
C PRO A 41 -0.34 52.14 -12.14
N ALA A 42 -0.19 52.75 -10.97
CA ALA A 42 -0.87 52.56 -9.68
C ALA A 42 -2.24 53.27 -9.49
N ASN A 43 -2.96 52.87 -8.43
CA ASN A 43 -3.48 53.74 -7.34
C ASN A 43 -3.99 52.86 -6.18
N ASP A 44 -4.66 53.41 -5.17
CA ASP A 44 -4.20 53.90 -3.87
C ASP A 44 -5.34 53.64 -2.86
N GLY A 45 -5.03 53.59 -1.55
CA GLY A 45 -5.98 53.82 -0.46
C GLY A 45 -6.08 52.67 0.55
N MET A 46 -5.26 52.66 1.62
CA MET A 46 -5.51 53.30 2.95
C MET A 46 -6.55 52.53 3.77
N GLY A 47 -6.18 51.74 4.79
CA GLY A 47 -5.78 52.11 6.16
C GLY A 47 -6.59 51.22 7.12
N THR A 48 -6.23 50.82 8.33
CA THR A 48 -5.36 51.40 9.37
C THR A 48 -5.08 50.33 10.45
N THR A 49 -3.82 50.27 10.92
CA THR A 49 -3.37 50.20 12.33
C THR A 49 -3.85 49.10 13.30
N ASN A 50 -2.94 48.26 13.81
CA ASN A 50 -2.23 48.49 15.10
C ASN A 50 -1.29 47.33 15.49
N THR A 51 -0.03 47.72 15.72
CA THR A 51 1.00 47.32 16.71
C THR A 51 0.45 46.68 18.01
N ASP A 52 1.13 45.80 18.78
CA ASP A 52 2.54 45.74 19.19
C ASP A 52 2.97 44.38 19.80
N SER A 53 4.27 44.11 19.64
CA SER A 53 5.25 43.49 20.56
C SER A 53 5.07 42.11 21.23
N ALA A 54 6.08 41.29 20.95
CA ALA A 54 6.61 40.21 21.77
C ALA A 54 7.25 40.71 23.08
N GLY A 55 7.23 39.87 24.12
CA GLY A 55 8.00 40.06 25.35
C GLY A 55 7.80 38.90 26.33
N ALA A 56 8.87 38.16 26.62
CA ALA A 56 8.87 36.89 27.32
C ALA A 56 9.01 36.99 28.85
N SER A 57 8.71 35.85 29.51
CA SER A 57 9.15 35.36 30.83
C SER A 57 8.19 35.51 32.02
N THR A 58 7.71 34.37 32.54
CA THR A 58 7.79 33.99 33.97
C THR A 58 7.56 32.48 34.16
N ASN A 59 8.28 31.90 35.14
CA ASN A 59 8.26 30.51 35.62
C ASN A 59 6.88 30.05 36.14
N THR A 60 6.61 28.72 36.11
CA THR A 60 6.31 27.88 37.30
C THR A 60 5.79 26.50 36.88
N ALA A 61 6.34 25.46 37.51
CA ALA A 61 5.88 24.08 37.46
C ALA A 61 4.49 23.92 38.10
N MET A 62 3.59 23.16 37.48
CA MET A 62 2.51 22.48 38.21
C MET A 62 2.07 21.21 37.48
N SER A 63 1.79 20.22 38.31
CA SER A 63 1.42 18.84 38.06
C SER A 63 0.39 18.60 36.96
N GLY A 64 0.58 17.46 36.28
CA GLY A 64 -0.34 16.92 35.31
C GLY A 64 -1.68 16.53 35.93
N ASP A 65 -2.69 17.31 35.57
CA ASP A 65 -4.02 16.81 35.26
C ASP A 65 -4.45 17.51 33.98
N THR A 66 -4.46 16.77 32.88
CA THR A 66 -5.09 17.20 31.63
C THR A 66 -5.95 16.07 31.12
N SER A 67 -7.19 16.06 31.60
CA SER A 67 -8.34 15.76 30.75
C SER A 67 -8.19 16.52 29.42
N ALA A 68 -7.82 15.80 28.36
CA ALA A 68 -7.77 16.33 27.01
C ALA A 68 -9.01 15.84 26.26
N ALA A 69 -10.06 16.65 26.27
CA ALA A 69 -10.84 16.84 25.06
C ALA A 69 -9.90 17.48 24.02
N GLY A 70 -9.68 16.81 22.90
CA GLY A 70 -8.79 17.30 21.85
C GLY A 70 -9.18 16.68 20.52
N GLY A 71 -9.59 17.52 19.58
CA GLY A 71 -10.19 17.12 18.31
C GLY A 71 -9.36 16.11 17.52
N SER A 72 -10.06 15.34 16.68
CA SER A 72 -9.44 14.55 15.63
C SER A 72 -8.61 15.45 14.72
N ALA A 73 -7.35 15.68 15.08
CA ALA A 73 -6.31 15.75 14.08
C ALA A 73 -6.47 14.49 13.23
N MET A 74 -6.72 14.67 11.93
CA MET A 74 -6.63 13.56 10.99
C MET A 74 -5.29 12.87 11.27
N ALA A 75 -5.32 11.65 11.80
CA ALA A 75 -4.11 10.88 12.04
C ALA A 75 -3.34 10.86 10.72
N ASP A 76 -2.05 11.23 10.76
CA ASP A 76 -1.20 11.13 9.58
C ASP A 76 -1.30 9.69 9.08
N PRO A 77 -1.83 9.45 7.85
CA PRO A 77 -1.94 8.10 7.32
C PRO A 77 -0.57 7.43 7.17
N ASN A 78 0.53 8.20 7.26
CA ASN A 78 1.91 7.73 7.22
C ASN A 78 2.60 7.77 8.61
N GLY A 79 1.91 8.24 9.65
CA GLY A 79 2.46 8.36 11.01
C GLY A 79 2.58 7.00 11.70
N PRO A 80 3.41 6.89 12.76
CA PRO A 80 3.58 5.64 13.49
C PRO A 80 2.24 5.17 14.07
N THR A 81 1.81 3.98 13.67
CA THR A 81 0.65 3.30 14.24
C THR A 81 1.05 2.65 15.56
N ALA A 82 0.25 2.84 16.62
CA ALA A 82 0.43 2.10 17.86
C ALA A 82 0.36 0.58 17.60
N PRO A 83 1.09 -0.24 18.38
CA PRO A 83 0.97 -1.70 18.24
C PRO A 83 -0.44 -2.16 18.61
N HIS A 84 -0.86 -3.31 18.08
CA HIS A 84 -2.04 -4.01 18.61
C HIS A 84 -1.85 -4.35 20.08
N SER A 85 -2.96 -4.45 20.84
CA SER A 85 -2.92 -4.66 22.28
C SER A 85 -2.41 -6.06 22.67
N THR A 86 -2.55 -7.03 21.76
CA THR A 86 -2.07 -8.41 21.92
C THR A 86 -1.48 -8.98 20.63
N ASP A 87 -0.64 -10.00 20.75
CA ASP A 87 -0.12 -10.76 19.61
C ASP A 87 -1.26 -11.43 18.81
N ALA A 88 -2.33 -11.86 19.49
CA ALA A 88 -3.49 -12.47 18.84
C ALA A 88 -4.24 -11.48 17.93
N GLU A 89 -4.39 -10.23 18.37
CA GLU A 89 -4.96 -9.16 17.54
C GLU A 89 -4.06 -8.81 16.37
N PHE A 90 -2.75 -8.73 16.59
CA PHE A 90 -1.79 -8.53 15.51
C PHE A 90 -1.86 -9.63 14.46
N MET A 91 -1.84 -10.91 14.88
CA MET A 91 -1.92 -12.03 13.93
C MET A 91 -3.22 -12.00 13.12
N LYS A 92 -4.36 -11.63 13.74
CA LYS A 92 -5.63 -11.47 13.02
C LYS A 92 -5.58 -10.32 12.02
N SER A 93 -5.00 -9.18 12.43
CA SER A 93 -4.84 -7.99 11.59
C SER A 93 -3.92 -8.26 10.40
N ALA A 94 -2.75 -8.88 10.63
CA ALA A 94 -1.82 -9.26 9.58
C ALA A 94 -2.44 -10.26 8.58
N ALA A 95 -3.19 -11.26 9.08
CA ALA A 95 -3.91 -12.18 8.22
C ALA A 95 -5.01 -11.50 7.39
N ALA A 96 -5.74 -10.53 7.96
CA ALA A 96 -6.72 -9.74 7.21
C ALA A 96 -6.03 -8.90 6.12
N SER A 97 -4.94 -8.21 6.44
CA SER A 97 -4.12 -7.45 5.47
C SER A 97 -3.66 -8.33 4.31
N ASP A 98 -3.14 -9.53 4.59
CA ASP A 98 -2.79 -10.47 3.52
C ASP A 98 -4.00 -10.83 2.63
N GLN A 99 -5.16 -11.13 3.22
CA GLN A 99 -6.36 -11.46 2.43
C GLN A 99 -6.87 -10.27 1.62
N ASN A 100 -6.80 -9.06 2.17
CA ASN A 100 -7.17 -7.83 1.46
C ASN A 100 -6.34 -7.69 0.18
N GLU A 101 -5.02 -7.78 0.32
CA GLU A 101 -4.09 -7.49 -0.77
C GLU A 101 -4.05 -8.62 -1.81
N ILE A 102 -4.21 -9.88 -1.39
CA ILE A 102 -4.44 -11.01 -2.31
C ILE A 102 -5.68 -10.78 -3.16
N GLN A 103 -6.81 -10.41 -2.53
CA GLN A 103 -8.07 -10.26 -3.25
C GLN A 103 -8.11 -9.02 -4.14
N LEU A 104 -7.54 -7.89 -3.69
CA LEU A 104 -7.39 -6.70 -4.53
C LEU A 104 -6.46 -6.94 -5.73
N SER A 105 -5.38 -7.71 -5.53
CA SER A 105 -4.47 -8.06 -6.62
C SER A 105 -5.10 -9.04 -7.61
N LYS A 106 -5.91 -10.00 -7.13
CA LYS A 106 -6.73 -10.85 -8.02
C LYS A 106 -7.73 -10.02 -8.83
N LEU A 107 -8.40 -9.06 -8.20
CA LEU A 107 -9.28 -8.13 -8.90
C LEU A 107 -8.52 -7.32 -9.96
N ALA A 108 -7.28 -6.92 -9.70
CA ALA A 108 -6.46 -6.24 -10.70
C ALA A 108 -6.21 -7.11 -11.94
N LEU A 109 -5.87 -8.39 -11.74
CA LEU A 109 -5.72 -9.34 -12.84
C LEU A 109 -7.04 -9.57 -13.59
N GLU A 110 -8.16 -9.67 -12.88
CA GLU A 110 -9.51 -9.79 -13.47
C GLU A 110 -9.86 -8.57 -14.33
N LYS A 111 -9.45 -7.38 -13.91
CA LYS A 111 -9.66 -6.11 -14.63
C LYS A 111 -8.73 -5.92 -15.82
N GLY A 112 -7.82 -6.86 -16.08
CA GLY A 112 -6.99 -6.88 -17.28
C GLY A 112 -5.84 -5.88 -17.24
N VAL A 113 -5.32 -5.53 -16.06
CA VAL A 113 -4.10 -4.71 -15.95
C VAL A 113 -2.94 -5.39 -16.68
N THR A 114 -2.02 -4.59 -17.22
CA THR A 114 -0.89 -5.08 -18.03
C THR A 114 0.45 -4.51 -17.55
N GLY A 115 1.55 -4.99 -18.14
CA GLY A 115 2.91 -4.53 -17.82
C GLY A 115 3.25 -4.64 -16.34
N MET A 116 3.88 -3.59 -15.81
CA MET A 116 4.36 -3.55 -14.43
C MET A 116 3.27 -3.77 -13.38
N VAL A 117 2.06 -3.25 -13.58
CA VAL A 117 0.96 -3.42 -12.62
C VAL A 117 0.54 -4.89 -12.51
N LYS A 118 0.54 -5.61 -13.63
CA LYS A 118 0.28 -7.06 -13.66
C LYS A 118 1.36 -7.84 -12.92
N ASP A 119 2.62 -7.51 -13.14
CA ASP A 119 3.74 -8.18 -12.49
C ASP A 119 3.72 -7.96 -10.97
N HIS A 120 3.43 -6.72 -10.55
CA HIS A 120 3.27 -6.37 -9.14
C HIS A 120 2.10 -7.13 -8.50
N ALA A 121 0.94 -7.21 -9.16
CA ALA A 121 -0.21 -7.95 -8.65
C ALA A 121 0.08 -9.45 -8.47
N ASN A 122 0.82 -10.07 -9.40
CA ASN A 122 1.24 -11.46 -9.26
C ASN A 122 2.23 -11.66 -8.09
N GLN A 123 3.15 -10.71 -7.91
CA GLN A 123 4.07 -10.73 -6.78
C GLN A 123 3.33 -10.58 -5.44
N MET A 124 2.36 -9.66 -5.35
CA MET A 124 1.53 -9.52 -4.15
C MET A 124 0.83 -10.83 -3.79
N ILE A 125 0.17 -11.46 -4.76
CA ILE A 125 -0.51 -12.74 -4.50
C ILE A 125 0.46 -13.79 -3.97
N THR A 126 1.66 -13.89 -4.55
CA THR A 126 2.67 -14.87 -4.16
C THR A 126 3.19 -14.64 -2.75
N ASP A 127 3.65 -13.42 -2.48
CA ASP A 127 4.31 -13.07 -1.22
C ASP A 127 3.33 -13.07 -0.04
N HIS A 128 2.12 -12.53 -0.23
CA HIS A 128 1.09 -12.52 0.83
C HIS A 128 0.51 -13.91 1.09
N THR A 129 0.34 -14.76 0.06
CA THR A 129 -0.08 -16.16 0.29
C THR A 129 0.96 -16.91 1.12
N LYS A 130 2.24 -16.65 0.86
CA LYS A 130 3.33 -17.22 1.64
C LYS A 130 3.35 -16.68 3.07
N SER A 131 3.18 -15.37 3.27
CA SER A 131 3.04 -14.73 4.59
C SER A 131 1.91 -15.36 5.40
N THR A 132 0.71 -15.49 4.82
CA THR A 132 -0.45 -16.12 5.48
C THR A 132 -0.15 -17.56 5.89
N THR A 133 0.54 -18.32 5.04
CA THR A 133 0.92 -19.72 5.35
C THR A 133 1.88 -19.79 6.54
N ASP A 134 2.90 -18.94 6.54
CA ASP A 134 3.87 -18.84 7.64
C ASP A 134 3.16 -18.41 8.96
N LEU A 135 2.28 -17.42 8.90
CA LEU A 135 1.53 -16.91 10.06
C LEU A 135 0.55 -17.94 10.62
N LYS A 136 -0.12 -18.70 9.75
CA LYS A 136 -1.07 -19.76 10.16
C LYS A 136 -0.41 -20.83 11.02
N ALA A 137 0.84 -21.21 10.71
CA ALA A 137 1.58 -22.17 11.51
C ALA A 137 1.83 -21.66 12.95
N ILE A 138 2.12 -20.38 13.11
CA ILE A 138 2.33 -19.72 14.41
C ILE A 138 1.00 -19.62 15.16
N ALA A 139 -0.04 -19.14 14.48
CA ALA A 139 -1.37 -18.96 15.06
C ALA A 139 -1.97 -20.27 15.58
N GLN A 140 -1.76 -21.39 14.87
CA GLN A 140 -2.19 -22.72 15.31
C GLN A 140 -1.55 -23.14 16.64
N LYS A 141 -0.23 -22.94 16.81
CA LYS A 141 0.46 -23.24 18.08
C LYS A 141 -0.06 -22.41 19.24
N LYS A 142 -0.51 -21.19 18.94
CA LYS A 142 -1.00 -20.21 19.92
C LYS A 142 -2.52 -20.21 20.09
N ASN A 143 -3.23 -21.16 19.45
CA ASN A 143 -4.68 -21.28 19.48
C ASN A 143 -5.42 -20.00 19.03
N VAL A 144 -4.86 -19.30 18.04
CA VAL A 144 -5.46 -18.10 17.44
C VAL A 144 -6.12 -18.45 16.11
N THR A 145 -7.43 -18.20 16.01
CA THR A 145 -8.15 -18.31 14.74
C THR A 145 -7.92 -17.06 13.90
N LEU A 146 -7.33 -17.26 12.71
CA LEU A 146 -7.10 -16.20 11.73
C LEU A 146 -8.32 -16.01 10.83
N PRO A 147 -8.65 -14.77 10.42
CA PRO A 147 -9.62 -14.53 9.37
C PRO A 147 -9.17 -15.17 8.04
N ALA A 148 -10.13 -15.65 7.26
CA ALA A 148 -9.89 -16.27 5.95
C ALA A 148 -10.43 -15.41 4.79
N ASP A 149 -10.83 -14.17 5.08
CA ASP A 149 -11.45 -13.27 4.13
C ASP A 149 -11.07 -11.81 4.46
N MET A 150 -11.36 -10.91 3.54
CA MET A 150 -11.12 -9.48 3.69
C MET A 150 -11.88 -8.90 4.89
N ASP A 151 -11.31 -7.85 5.48
CA ASP A 151 -12.04 -7.00 6.42
C ASP A 151 -13.14 -6.18 5.72
N ALA A 152 -14.01 -5.56 6.52
CA ALA A 152 -15.16 -4.81 6.01
C ALA A 152 -14.77 -3.55 5.22
N GLU A 153 -13.68 -2.90 5.60
CA GLU A 153 -13.16 -1.70 4.92
C GLU A 153 -12.72 -2.08 3.50
N HIS A 154 -11.90 -3.12 3.37
CA HIS A 154 -11.37 -3.53 2.07
C HIS A 154 -12.42 -4.22 1.20
N LYS A 155 -13.46 -4.84 1.78
CA LYS A 155 -14.65 -5.26 1.02
C LYS A 155 -15.33 -4.09 0.33
N THR A 156 -15.44 -2.95 1.03
CA THR A 156 -16.01 -1.72 0.48
C THR A 156 -15.11 -1.16 -0.62
N ILE A 157 -13.79 -1.08 -0.36
CA ILE A 157 -12.81 -0.64 -1.35
C ILE A 157 -12.84 -1.51 -2.61
N ALA A 158 -12.90 -2.85 -2.46
CA ALA A 158 -13.01 -3.76 -3.59
C ALA A 158 -14.32 -3.57 -4.38
N ALA A 159 -15.44 -3.29 -3.70
CA ALA A 159 -16.70 -3.00 -4.37
C ALA A 159 -16.64 -1.70 -5.19
N ASP A 160 -15.94 -0.68 -4.70
CA ASP A 160 -15.74 0.57 -5.44
C ASP A 160 -14.75 0.41 -6.60
N MET A 161 -13.64 -0.30 -6.37
CA MET A 161 -12.68 -0.61 -7.42
C MET A 161 -13.31 -1.45 -8.55
N ARG A 162 -14.27 -2.32 -8.25
CA ARG A 162 -15.02 -3.06 -9.28
C ARG A 162 -15.79 -2.15 -10.25
N LYS A 163 -16.12 -0.92 -9.86
CA LYS A 163 -16.80 0.05 -10.74
C LYS A 163 -15.82 0.76 -11.68
N LEU A 164 -14.52 0.70 -11.39
CA LEU A 164 -13.46 1.32 -12.18
C LEU A 164 -12.97 0.39 -13.29
N SER A 165 -12.30 0.97 -14.28
CA SER A 165 -11.66 0.26 -15.41
C SER A 165 -10.44 1.04 -15.90
N GLY A 166 -9.56 0.38 -16.66
CA GLY A 166 -8.40 1.01 -17.31
C GLY A 166 -7.52 1.78 -16.33
N LYS A 167 -7.12 3.00 -16.71
CA LYS A 167 -6.18 3.81 -15.94
C LYS A 167 -6.70 4.22 -14.56
N ASP A 168 -8.01 4.44 -14.42
CA ASP A 168 -8.60 4.80 -13.13
C ASP A 168 -8.52 3.63 -12.14
N PHE A 169 -8.77 2.41 -12.63
CA PHE A 169 -8.61 1.21 -11.82
C PHE A 169 -7.15 1.02 -11.40
N GLU A 170 -6.21 1.10 -12.35
CA GLU A 170 -4.78 0.96 -12.06
C GLU A 170 -4.33 1.99 -11.02
N THR A 171 -4.71 3.26 -11.21
CA THR A 171 -4.35 4.34 -10.28
C THR A 171 -4.87 4.06 -8.87
N LYS A 172 -6.14 3.64 -8.74
CA LYS A 172 -6.72 3.31 -7.44
C LYS A 172 -6.06 2.10 -6.80
N TYR A 173 -5.76 1.04 -7.57
CA TYR A 173 -5.04 -0.13 -7.08
C TYR A 173 -3.67 0.25 -6.53
N MET A 174 -2.89 1.02 -7.30
CA MET A 174 -1.54 1.44 -6.92
C MET A 174 -1.54 2.30 -5.64
N GLN A 175 -2.47 3.26 -5.56
CA GLN A 175 -2.62 4.10 -4.36
C GLN A 175 -3.03 3.29 -3.13
N GLN A 176 -3.93 2.31 -3.31
CA GLN A 176 -4.39 1.45 -2.23
C GLN A 176 -3.23 0.60 -1.70
N MET A 177 -2.49 -0.08 -2.58
CA MET A 177 -1.34 -0.89 -2.17
C MET A 177 -0.28 -0.04 -1.44
N LYS A 178 0.03 1.17 -1.93
CA LYS A 178 0.94 2.08 -1.22
C LYS A 178 0.46 2.39 0.21
N THR A 179 -0.82 2.69 0.36
CA THR A 179 -1.42 3.05 1.66
C THR A 179 -1.37 1.86 2.63
N ASP A 180 -1.79 0.68 2.16
CA ASP A 180 -1.85 -0.53 2.98
C ASP A 180 -0.44 -0.94 3.43
N HIS A 181 0.54 -0.92 2.52
CA HIS A 181 1.91 -1.29 2.85
C HIS A 181 2.58 -0.31 3.81
N GLN A 182 2.30 0.99 3.71
CA GLN A 182 2.81 1.98 4.67
C GLN A 182 2.25 1.73 6.07
N LYS A 183 0.93 1.50 6.18
CA LYS A 183 0.25 1.18 7.44
C LYS A 183 0.77 -0.14 8.04
N THR A 184 0.93 -1.16 7.22
CA THR A 184 1.44 -2.47 7.65
C THR A 184 2.89 -2.37 8.11
N LEU A 185 3.75 -1.63 7.41
CA LEU A 185 5.14 -1.41 7.84
C LEU A 185 5.22 -0.73 9.21
N ASN A 186 4.41 0.31 9.43
CA ASN A 186 4.33 1.00 10.72
C ASN A 186 3.84 0.05 11.82
N THR A 187 2.84 -0.78 11.52
CA THR A 187 2.28 -1.77 12.46
C THR A 187 3.30 -2.84 12.83
N LEU A 188 4.05 -3.35 11.85
CA LEU A 188 5.11 -4.34 12.06
C LEU A 188 6.21 -3.80 12.97
N VAL A 189 6.71 -2.59 12.68
CA VAL A 189 7.75 -1.93 13.49
C VAL A 189 7.26 -1.73 14.92
N ALA A 190 6.07 -1.17 15.10
CA ALA A 190 5.51 -0.94 16.42
C ALA A 190 5.29 -2.25 17.19
N HIS A 191 4.67 -3.25 16.55
CA HIS A 191 4.34 -4.50 17.22
C HIS A 191 5.58 -5.31 17.58
N LYS A 192 6.65 -5.26 16.78
CA LYS A 192 7.94 -5.88 17.11
C LYS A 192 8.53 -5.36 18.43
N THR A 193 8.36 -4.07 18.73
CA THR A 193 8.85 -3.48 19.99
C THR A 193 8.01 -3.92 21.21
N MET A 194 6.72 -4.15 20.97
CA MET A 194 5.75 -4.53 22.00
C MET A 194 5.87 -6.02 22.34
N THR A 195 5.80 -6.89 21.34
CA THR A 195 5.74 -8.34 21.52
C THR A 195 7.01 -8.89 22.18
N LYS A 196 6.81 -9.87 23.08
CA LYS A 196 7.89 -10.64 23.71
C LYS A 196 7.94 -12.09 23.18
N ASP A 197 7.04 -12.44 22.27
CA ASP A 197 6.97 -13.76 21.69
C ASP A 197 7.97 -13.89 20.54
N THR A 198 8.94 -14.79 20.68
CA THR A 198 10.05 -14.93 19.73
C THR A 198 9.60 -15.46 18.37
N GLU A 199 8.50 -16.22 18.29
CA GLU A 199 7.95 -16.66 16.99
C GLU A 199 7.28 -15.50 16.27
N VAL A 200 6.57 -14.62 17.00
CA VAL A 200 5.95 -13.41 16.43
C VAL A 200 7.02 -12.41 15.98
N GLN A 201 8.07 -12.20 16.79
CA GLN A 201 9.22 -11.38 16.39
C GLN A 201 9.90 -11.93 15.13
N GLY A 202 10.15 -13.25 15.07
CA GLY A 202 10.75 -13.90 13.91
C GLY A 202 9.88 -13.82 12.66
N PHE A 203 8.56 -13.89 12.80
CA PHE A 203 7.63 -13.62 11.71
C PHE A 203 7.76 -12.19 11.19
N ILE A 204 7.73 -11.20 12.09
CA ILE A 204 7.88 -9.79 11.71
C ILE A 204 9.21 -9.53 10.99
N ASP A 205 10.31 -10.08 11.50
CA ASP A 205 11.64 -9.96 10.88
C ASP A 205 11.69 -10.48 9.45
N LYS A 206 10.91 -11.53 9.16
CA LYS A 206 10.83 -12.13 7.83
C LYS A 206 9.99 -11.29 6.87
N VAL A 207 8.88 -10.71 7.33
CA VAL A 207 7.91 -10.02 6.46
C VAL A 207 8.20 -8.53 6.29
N GLN A 208 8.80 -7.87 7.29
CA GLN A 208 9.12 -6.45 7.25
C GLN A 208 9.92 -6.02 6.01
N PRO A 209 11.02 -6.69 5.61
CA PRO A 209 11.76 -6.30 4.40
C PRO A 209 10.95 -6.51 3.11
N VAL A 210 10.03 -7.47 3.08
CA VAL A 210 9.15 -7.73 1.93
C VAL A 210 8.13 -6.60 1.78
N VAL A 211 7.45 -6.23 2.88
CA VAL A 211 6.49 -5.11 2.90
C VAL A 211 7.18 -3.78 2.52
N ALA A 212 8.41 -3.55 2.99
CA ALA A 212 9.18 -2.37 2.62
C ALA A 212 9.55 -2.36 1.12
N ALA A 213 9.88 -3.52 0.54
CA ALA A 213 10.15 -3.64 -0.89
C ALA A 213 8.89 -3.37 -1.72
N HIS A 214 7.75 -3.92 -1.32
CA HIS A 214 6.47 -3.66 -1.96
C HIS A 214 6.06 -2.19 -1.86
N LEU A 215 6.19 -1.55 -0.69
CA LEU A 215 5.95 -0.11 -0.55
C LEU A 215 6.77 0.71 -1.56
N LYS A 216 8.05 0.35 -1.76
CA LYS A 216 8.90 0.97 -2.77
C LYS A 216 8.39 0.72 -4.19
N MET A 217 7.91 -0.49 -4.49
CA MET A 217 7.31 -0.84 -5.78
C MET A 217 6.11 0.08 -6.11
N PHE A 218 5.27 0.41 -5.13
CA PHE A 218 4.09 1.27 -5.33
C PHE A 218 4.36 2.77 -5.15
N SER A 219 5.51 3.16 -4.61
CA SER A 219 5.89 4.58 -4.40
C SER A 219 6.72 5.19 -5.53
N SER A 220 7.26 4.36 -6.44
CA SER A 220 8.18 4.80 -7.51
C SER A 220 7.48 5.03 -8.86
N MET A 221 6.16 5.22 -8.86
CA MET A 221 5.31 5.41 -10.05
C MET A 221 4.44 6.64 -9.91
#